data_AF-A0A1U7I628-F1
#
_entry.id   AF-A0A1U7I628-F1
#
_cell.length_a   1.000
_cell.length_b   1.000
_cell.length_c   1.000
_cell.angle_alpha   90.00
_cell.angle_beta   90.00
_cell.angle_gamma   90.00
#
_symmetry.space_group_name_H-M   'P 1'
#
loop_
_entity.id
_entity.type
_entity.pdbx_description
1 polymer ?
#
loop_
_entity_poly.entity_id
_entity_poly.type
_entity_poly.pdbx_seq_one_letter_code
_entity_poly.pdbx_strand_id
1 'polypeptide(L)'
;MTKVNSPISLSSLNQVISRSLLVTFLALIGVLCGLAPNLSSRSPNLILSSAALAQSSISDDEVRRYTQAAYTIEIRRLAVVEEMARRNLPVPDNTCAAGGNVPAALKDFCEFSRQTIEANQLSVGRFQQIRNAVQSDPTLKQRVDAELRRLR
;
A
#
# COMPACT_ATOMS: atom_id res chain seq x y z
N MET A 1 -34.21 30.70 41.35
CA MET A 1 -34.35 29.70 40.26
C MET A 1 -34.16 30.41 38.93
N THR A 2 -33.23 29.91 38.09
CA THR A 2 -33.03 30.20 36.64
C THR A 2 -32.72 31.65 36.24
N LYS A 3 -31.78 31.98 35.35
CA LYS A 3 -30.85 31.24 34.47
C LYS A 3 -29.74 32.24 34.09
N VAL A 4 -28.49 31.81 34.18
CA VAL A 4 -27.29 32.56 33.75
C VAL A 4 -27.31 32.66 32.22
N ASN A 5 -27.34 33.88 31.67
CA ASN A 5 -27.03 34.15 30.27
C ASN A 5 -25.64 34.80 30.23
N SER A 6 -24.62 33.99 29.96
CA SER A 6 -23.32 34.51 29.54
C SER A 6 -23.22 34.40 28.02
N PRO A 7 -22.85 35.49 27.32
CA PRO A 7 -22.61 35.44 25.88
C PRO A 7 -21.39 34.55 25.63
N ILE A 8 -21.59 33.48 24.87
CA ILE A 8 -20.50 32.59 24.45
C ILE A 8 -19.59 33.40 23.52
N SER A 9 -18.43 33.78 24.04
CA SER A 9 -17.37 34.47 23.33
C SER A 9 -16.91 33.62 22.14
N LEU A 10 -17.16 34.10 20.93
CA LEU A 10 -16.72 33.52 19.65
C LEU A 10 -15.20 33.61 19.42
N SER A 11 -14.44 34.16 20.37
CA SER A 11 -13.00 34.42 20.22
C SER A 11 -12.12 33.20 20.57
N SER A 12 -12.59 32.26 21.39
CA SER A 12 -11.79 31.09 21.80
C SER A 12 -11.91 29.86 20.88
N LEU A 13 -12.90 29.84 19.98
CA LEU A 13 -13.04 28.75 19.00
C LEU A 13 -12.03 28.87 17.85
N ASN A 14 -11.60 30.08 17.48
CA ASN A 14 -10.67 30.27 16.36
C ASN A 14 -9.20 29.94 16.69
N GLN A 15 -8.82 29.89 17.97
CA GLN A 15 -7.42 29.61 18.34
C GLN A 15 -7.13 28.10 18.53
N VAL A 16 -8.16 27.27 18.72
CA VAL A 16 -8.01 25.81 18.85
C VAL A 16 -8.21 25.10 17.50
N ILE A 17 -8.88 25.75 16.53
CA ILE A 17 -9.12 25.16 15.19
C ILE A 17 -7.92 25.39 14.24
N SER A 18 -7.13 26.46 14.45
CA SER A 18 -5.96 26.78 13.61
C SER A 18 -4.78 25.78 13.73
N ARG A 19 -4.69 25.01 14.84
CA ARG A 19 -3.64 23.99 15.02
C ARG A 19 -4.04 22.56 14.64
N SER A 20 -5.28 22.32 14.20
CA SER A 20 -5.74 20.96 13.85
C SER A 20 -5.87 20.71 12.34
N LEU A 21 -5.49 21.67 11.49
CA LEU A 21 -5.66 21.57 10.03
C LEU A 21 -4.46 20.97 9.27
N LEU A 22 -3.48 20.35 9.96
CA LEU A 22 -2.28 19.78 9.32
C LEU A 22 -2.07 18.28 9.54
N VAL A 23 -3.07 17.51 10.01
CA VAL A 23 -2.90 16.05 10.24
C VAL A 23 -3.99 15.19 9.59
N THR A 24 -4.78 15.72 8.65
CA THR A 24 -5.87 14.95 8.00
C THR A 24 -5.81 14.97 6.47
N PHE A 25 -4.62 14.79 5.88
CA PHE A 25 -4.48 14.42 4.46
C PHE A 25 -3.61 13.19 4.18
N LEU A 26 -3.12 12.48 5.20
CA LEU A 26 -2.36 11.23 5.02
C LEU A 26 -3.21 9.95 5.10
N ALA A 27 -4.52 10.07 5.33
CA ALA A 27 -5.40 8.90 5.48
C ALA A 27 -5.91 8.30 4.15
N LEU A 28 -5.66 8.92 2.99
CA LEU A 28 -6.17 8.41 1.71
C LEU A 28 -5.23 7.49 0.93
N ILE A 29 -3.98 7.31 1.37
CA ILE A 29 -3.05 6.38 0.70
C ILE A 29 -3.21 4.95 1.24
N GLY A 30 -3.85 4.77 2.39
CA GLY A 30 -4.07 3.44 2.97
C GLY A 30 -5.16 2.62 2.28
N VAL A 31 -6.14 3.26 1.63
CA VAL A 31 -7.33 2.55 1.11
C VAL A 31 -7.10 1.95 -0.28
N LEU A 32 -6.24 2.56 -1.11
CA LEU A 32 -5.91 2.04 -2.45
C LEU A 32 -4.90 0.88 -2.45
N CYS A 33 -4.42 0.46 -1.26
CA CYS A 33 -3.56 -0.71 -1.09
C CYS A 33 -4.30 -1.97 -0.60
N GLY A 34 -5.64 -1.98 -0.61
CA GLY A 34 -6.43 -3.19 -0.31
C GLY A 34 -6.59 -3.48 1.18
N LEU A 35 -7.01 -2.48 1.96
CA LEU A 35 -7.54 -2.70 3.31
C LEU A 35 -8.99 -3.20 3.22
N ALA A 36 -9.17 -4.53 3.21
CA ALA A 36 -10.38 -5.14 3.75
C ALA A 36 -9.95 -6.23 4.75
N PRO A 37 -9.98 -5.97 6.07
CA PRO A 37 -9.86 -7.06 7.04
C PRO A 37 -11.10 -7.94 6.87
N ASN A 38 -10.88 -9.20 6.53
CA ASN A 38 -11.94 -10.20 6.48
C ASN A 38 -12.37 -10.48 7.93
N LEU A 39 -13.34 -9.71 8.44
CA LEU A 39 -14.03 -10.00 9.70
C LEU A 39 -15.00 -11.17 9.46
N SER A 40 -14.44 -12.36 9.27
CA SER A 40 -15.20 -13.60 9.38
C SER A 40 -15.31 -13.95 10.85
N SER A 41 -16.48 -13.69 11.42
CA SER A 41 -16.89 -14.05 12.77
C SER A 41 -16.96 -15.57 12.91
N ARG A 42 -15.84 -16.24 13.18
CA ARG A 42 -15.84 -17.62 13.68
C ARG A 42 -14.59 -17.89 14.55
N SER A 43 -14.87 -18.15 15.82
CA SER A 43 -14.10 -18.77 16.91
C SER A 43 -12.59 -19.02 16.76
N PRO A 44 -11.78 -18.83 17.82
CA PRO A 44 -10.33 -18.83 17.73
C PRO A 44 -9.79 -20.26 17.61
N ASN A 45 -9.38 -20.65 16.41
CA ASN A 45 -8.28 -21.60 16.30
C ASN A 45 -7.00 -20.77 16.28
N LEU A 46 -6.36 -20.67 17.45
CA LEU A 46 -4.99 -20.19 17.58
C LEU A 46 -4.06 -21.19 16.87
N ILE A 47 -4.01 -21.11 15.54
CA ILE A 47 -2.89 -21.65 14.80
C ILE A 47 -1.79 -20.62 14.95
N LEU A 48 -0.87 -20.88 15.88
CA LEU A 48 0.41 -20.17 15.97
C LEU A 48 1.22 -20.45 14.71
N SER A 49 0.87 -19.79 13.60
CA SER A 49 1.68 -19.73 12.37
C SER A 49 2.94 -18.87 12.55
N SER A 50 3.18 -18.36 13.76
CA SER A 50 4.35 -17.56 14.15
C SER A 50 5.69 -18.30 13.99
N ALA A 51 5.67 -19.64 13.86
CA ALA A 51 6.88 -20.42 13.64
C ALA A 51 7.33 -20.45 12.16
N ALA A 52 6.47 -20.10 11.20
CA ALA A 52 6.82 -20.13 9.76
C ALA A 52 7.37 -18.79 9.23
N LEU A 53 7.21 -17.69 9.97
CA LEU A 53 7.74 -16.37 9.58
C LEU A 53 9.17 -16.10 10.07
N ALA A 54 9.77 -17.04 10.83
CA ALA A 54 11.02 -16.80 11.55
C ALA A 54 12.29 -17.42 10.92
N GLN A 55 12.21 -18.13 9.80
CA GLN A 55 13.36 -18.91 9.29
C GLN A 55 13.99 -18.46 7.96
N SER A 56 13.73 -17.25 7.50
CA SER A 56 14.59 -16.65 6.46
C SER A 56 14.63 -15.14 6.63
N SER A 57 15.69 -14.63 7.24
CA SER A 57 16.01 -13.21 7.14
C SER A 57 16.06 -12.83 5.65
N ILE A 58 15.37 -11.76 5.26
CA ILE A 58 15.39 -11.28 3.87
C ILE A 58 16.80 -10.72 3.60
N SER A 59 17.53 -11.33 2.68
CA SER A 59 18.93 -10.98 2.38
C SER A 59 19.03 -9.63 1.66
N ASP A 60 20.22 -9.01 1.66
CA ASP A 60 20.43 -7.75 0.92
C ASP A 60 20.23 -7.93 -0.59
N ASP A 61 20.60 -9.10 -1.14
CA ASP A 61 20.33 -9.43 -2.54
C ASP A 61 18.83 -9.52 -2.83
N GLU A 62 18.04 -10.10 -1.92
CA GLU A 62 16.59 -10.14 -2.06
C GLU A 62 15.97 -8.74 -1.95
N VAL A 63 16.48 -7.89 -1.04
CA VAL A 63 16.06 -6.49 -0.95
C VAL A 63 16.34 -5.76 -2.26
N ARG A 64 17.54 -5.92 -2.83
CA ARG A 64 17.91 -5.29 -4.11
C ARG A 64 16.99 -5.74 -5.25
N ARG A 65 16.81 -7.05 -5.44
CA ARG A 65 15.94 -7.61 -6.49
C ARG A 65 14.48 -7.19 -6.32
N TYR A 66 13.98 -7.21 -5.07
CA TYR A 66 12.64 -6.74 -4.76
C TYR A 66 12.47 -5.27 -5.11
N THR A 67 13.44 -4.44 -4.74
CA THR A 67 13.37 -2.98 -4.95
C THR A 67 13.44 -2.65 -6.43
N GLN A 68 14.29 -3.35 -7.20
CA GLN A 68 14.37 -3.23 -8.65
C GLN A 68 13.03 -3.60 -9.31
N ALA A 69 12.47 -4.76 -8.99
CA ALA A 69 11.19 -5.19 -9.52
C ALA A 69 10.06 -4.20 -9.15
N ALA A 70 9.96 -3.81 -7.88
CA ALA A 70 8.93 -2.90 -7.38
C ALA A 70 9.02 -1.52 -8.05
N TYR A 71 10.22 -0.98 -8.23
CA TYR A 71 10.43 0.30 -8.90
C TYR A 71 9.98 0.27 -10.37
N THR A 72 10.39 -0.75 -11.12
CA THR A 72 9.99 -0.92 -12.53
C THR A 72 8.47 -1.10 -12.67
N ILE A 73 7.86 -1.87 -11.78
CA ILE A 73 6.40 -2.08 -11.76
C ILE A 73 5.68 -0.76 -11.46
N GLU A 74 6.16 0.03 -10.49
CA GLU A 74 5.52 1.29 -10.12
C GLU A 74 5.57 2.32 -11.26
N ILE A 75 6.70 2.42 -11.98
CA ILE A 75 6.77 3.29 -13.17
C ILE A 75 5.72 2.89 -14.21
N ARG A 76 5.58 1.59 -14.49
CA ARG A 76 4.57 1.12 -15.45
C ARG A 76 3.15 1.37 -14.93
N ARG A 77 2.91 1.18 -13.63
CA ARG A 77 1.61 1.41 -13.00
C ARG A 77 1.16 2.87 -13.20
N LEU A 78 2.05 3.82 -12.98
CA LEU A 78 1.77 5.25 -13.18
C LEU A 78 1.38 5.55 -14.64
N ALA A 79 2.12 4.99 -15.61
CA ALA A 79 1.81 5.15 -17.03
C ALA A 79 0.44 4.55 -17.42
N VAL A 80 0.10 3.39 -16.86
CA VAL A 80 -1.19 2.74 -17.11
C VAL A 80 -2.34 3.53 -16.48
N VAL A 81 -2.17 4.04 -15.26
CA VAL A 81 -3.18 4.91 -14.63
C VAL A 81 -3.42 6.16 -15.47
N GLU A 82 -2.37 6.77 -16.00
CA GLU A 82 -2.46 7.93 -16.89
C GLU A 82 -3.19 7.59 -18.20
N GLU A 83 -2.90 6.43 -18.81
CA GLU A 83 -3.61 5.95 -19.99
C GLU A 83 -5.10 5.73 -19.73
N MET A 84 -5.43 5.11 -18.60
CA MET A 84 -6.82 4.87 -18.18
C MET A 84 -7.56 6.18 -17.96
N ALA A 85 -6.92 7.16 -17.30
CA ALA A 85 -7.47 8.49 -17.10
C ALA A 85 -7.74 9.22 -18.43
N ARG A 86 -6.80 9.18 -19.39
CA ARG A 86 -7.00 9.77 -20.74
C ARG A 86 -8.19 9.17 -21.49
N ARG A 87 -8.50 7.89 -21.24
CA ARG A 87 -9.62 7.18 -21.86
C ARG A 87 -10.92 7.26 -21.04
N ASN A 88 -10.94 8.01 -19.93
CA ASN A 88 -12.06 8.06 -18.98
C ASN A 88 -12.52 6.67 -18.48
N LEU A 89 -11.57 5.74 -18.33
CA LEU A 89 -11.85 4.40 -17.84
C LEU A 89 -11.57 4.31 -16.34
N PRO A 90 -12.42 3.61 -15.55
CA PRO A 90 -12.18 3.40 -14.14
C PRO A 90 -10.97 2.48 -13.91
N VAL A 91 -10.17 2.78 -12.89
CA VAL A 91 -9.11 1.88 -12.39
C VAL A 91 -9.71 0.99 -11.30
N PRO A 92 -9.82 -0.34 -11.51
CA PRO A 92 -10.38 -1.25 -10.52
C PRO A 92 -9.39 -1.53 -9.38
N ASP A 93 -9.91 -1.61 -8.15
CA ASP A 93 -9.12 -1.83 -6.93
C ASP A 93 -8.34 -3.16 -6.94
N ASN A 94 -8.85 -4.20 -7.61
CA ASN A 94 -8.25 -5.54 -7.67
C ASN A 94 -8.08 -6.03 -9.11
N THR A 95 -7.14 -5.40 -9.82
CA THR A 95 -6.96 -5.62 -11.25
C THR A 95 -6.42 -7.02 -11.61
N CYS A 96 -5.44 -7.54 -10.87
CA CYS A 96 -4.74 -8.79 -11.24
C CYS A 96 -5.29 -10.06 -10.59
N ALA A 97 -6.27 -9.93 -9.70
CA ALA A 97 -6.95 -11.06 -9.05
C ALA A 97 -8.33 -11.35 -9.66
N ALA A 98 -8.88 -10.42 -10.45
CA ALA A 98 -10.24 -10.52 -10.98
C ALA A 98 -10.26 -11.25 -12.32
N GLY A 99 -10.97 -12.38 -12.40
CA GLY A 99 -11.33 -13.06 -13.66
C GLY A 99 -12.41 -12.34 -14.48
N GLY A 100 -12.63 -11.04 -14.23
CA GLY A 100 -13.64 -10.23 -14.91
C GLY A 100 -13.14 -9.60 -16.21
N ASN A 101 -14.02 -8.83 -16.87
CA ASN A 101 -13.67 -8.10 -18.09
C ASN A 101 -12.87 -6.83 -17.74
N VAL A 102 -11.59 -7.02 -17.46
CA VAL A 102 -10.64 -5.94 -17.16
C VAL A 102 -10.15 -5.30 -18.48
N PRO A 103 -10.01 -3.96 -18.55
CA PRO A 103 -9.39 -3.26 -19.68
C PRO A 103 -8.05 -3.88 -20.13
N ALA A 104 -7.78 -3.89 -21.44
CA ALA A 104 -6.57 -4.52 -21.99
C ALA A 104 -5.27 -3.99 -21.37
N ALA A 105 -5.14 -2.67 -21.21
CA ALA A 105 -3.97 -2.04 -20.59
C ALA A 105 -3.67 -2.56 -19.17
N LEU A 106 -4.73 -2.94 -18.45
CA LEU A 106 -4.64 -3.49 -17.10
C LEU A 106 -4.30 -4.98 -17.09
N LYS A 107 -4.79 -5.76 -18.07
CA LYS A 107 -4.35 -7.15 -18.29
C LYS A 107 -2.86 -7.20 -18.64
N ASP A 108 -2.44 -6.35 -19.56
CA ASP A 108 -1.05 -6.22 -19.98
C ASP A 108 -0.16 -5.79 -18.81
N PHE A 109 -0.65 -4.90 -17.94
CA PHE A 109 0.05 -4.51 -16.72
C PHE A 109 0.27 -5.68 -15.75
N CYS A 110 -0.74 -6.53 -15.56
CA CYS A 110 -0.62 -7.68 -14.68
C CYS A 110 0.41 -8.69 -15.21
N GLU A 111 0.37 -8.96 -16.51
CA GLU A 111 1.34 -9.85 -17.14
C GLU A 111 2.75 -9.26 -17.10
N PHE A 112 2.91 -7.97 -17.41
CA PHE A 112 4.17 -7.25 -17.26
C PHE A 112 4.72 -7.34 -15.83
N SER A 113 3.86 -7.16 -14.83
CA SER A 113 4.26 -7.22 -13.42
C SER A 113 4.75 -8.61 -13.04
N ARG A 114 4.06 -9.67 -13.48
CA ARG A 114 4.47 -11.06 -13.28
C ARG A 114 5.84 -11.32 -13.90
N GLN A 115 6.01 -10.97 -15.17
CA GLN A 115 7.27 -11.15 -15.90
C GLN A 115 8.42 -10.35 -15.27
N THR A 116 8.16 -9.12 -14.80
CA THR A 116 9.18 -8.28 -14.15
C THR A 116 9.65 -8.88 -12.83
N ILE A 117 8.73 -9.46 -12.05
CA ILE A 117 9.07 -10.17 -10.81
C ILE A 117 9.96 -11.38 -11.12
N GLU A 118 9.56 -12.20 -12.10
CA GLU A 118 10.30 -13.41 -12.50
C GLU A 118 11.69 -13.07 -13.08
N ALA A 119 11.79 -12.01 -13.88
CA ALA A 119 13.06 -11.53 -14.43
C ALA A 119 14.04 -11.06 -13.35
N ASN A 120 13.53 -10.60 -12.19
CA ASN A 120 14.33 -10.26 -11.03
C ASN A 120 14.59 -11.46 -10.10
N GLN A 121 14.38 -12.69 -10.58
CA GLN A 121 14.64 -13.94 -9.85
C GLN A 121 13.84 -14.03 -8.54
N LEU A 122 12.62 -13.51 -8.55
CA LEU A 122 11.65 -13.65 -7.46
C LEU A 122 10.43 -14.40 -7.97
N SER A 123 9.81 -15.22 -7.13
CA SER A 123 8.45 -15.70 -7.40
C SER A 123 7.44 -14.62 -7.01
N VAL A 124 6.25 -14.64 -7.62
CA VAL A 124 5.15 -13.75 -7.21
C VAL A 124 4.87 -13.88 -5.71
N GLY A 125 4.86 -15.11 -5.18
CA GLY A 125 4.66 -15.36 -3.76
C GLY A 125 5.75 -14.73 -2.89
N ARG A 126 7.04 -14.87 -3.27
CA ARG A 126 8.15 -14.27 -2.52
C ARG A 126 8.13 -12.75 -2.58
N PHE A 127 7.81 -12.17 -3.73
CA PHE A 127 7.62 -10.73 -3.87
C PHE A 127 6.52 -10.21 -2.93
N GLN A 128 5.38 -10.91 -2.86
CA GLN A 128 4.30 -10.54 -1.94
C GLN A 128 4.70 -10.69 -0.47
N GLN A 129 5.47 -11.71 -0.11
CA GLN A 129 6.00 -11.87 1.24
C GLN A 129 6.91 -10.71 1.64
N ILE A 130 7.86 -10.34 0.78
CA ILE A 130 8.77 -9.21 1.04
C ILE A 130 7.97 -7.90 1.12
N ARG A 131 7.03 -7.68 0.20
CA ARG A 131 6.13 -6.51 0.23
C ARG A 131 5.38 -6.39 1.55
N ASN A 132 4.81 -7.48 2.04
CA ASN A 132 4.08 -7.50 3.31
C ASN A 132 5.03 -7.26 4.48
N ALA A 133 6.23 -7.86 4.47
CA ALA A 133 7.25 -7.66 5.49
C ALA A 133 7.70 -6.19 5.56
N VAL A 134 7.87 -5.51 4.42
CA VAL A 134 8.24 -4.08 4.36
C VAL A 134 7.20 -3.18 5.06
N GLN A 135 5.93 -3.58 5.10
CA GLN A 135 4.89 -2.80 5.78
C GLN A 135 4.98 -2.92 7.31
N SER A 136 5.47 -4.05 7.82
CA SER A 136 5.53 -4.34 9.25
C SER A 136 6.93 -4.22 9.88
N ASP A 137 7.98 -4.25 9.05
CA ASP A 137 9.39 -4.22 9.50
C ASP A 137 10.06 -2.88 9.11
N PRO A 138 10.29 -1.98 10.08
CA PRO A 138 10.90 -0.68 9.81
C PRO A 138 12.38 -0.78 9.37
N THR A 139 13.11 -1.80 9.81
CA THR A 139 14.51 -2.02 9.42
C THR A 139 14.58 -2.47 7.96
N LEU A 140 13.71 -3.40 7.56
CA LEU A 140 13.59 -3.81 6.16
C LEU A 140 13.14 -2.64 5.27
N LYS A 141 12.19 -1.83 5.74
CA LYS A 141 11.76 -0.62 5.05
C LYS A 141 12.94 0.33 4.79
N GLN A 142 13.78 0.57 5.79
CA GLN A 142 14.97 1.43 5.61
C GLN A 142 15.94 0.90 4.56
N ARG A 143 16.14 -0.43 4.51
CA ARG A 143 16.99 -1.09 3.50
C ARG A 143 16.41 -0.91 2.09
N VAL A 144 15.10 -1.13 1.92
CA VAL A 144 14.41 -0.86 0.63
C VAL A 144 14.51 0.62 0.24
N ASP A 145 14.28 1.54 1.18
CA ASP A 145 14.37 2.98 0.91
C ASP A 145 15.81 3.39 0.52
N ALA A 146 16.83 2.70 1.04
CA ALA A 146 18.22 2.90 0.64
C ALA A 146 18.53 2.41 -0.77
N GLU A 147 18.05 1.22 -1.14
CA GLU A 147 18.17 0.72 -2.51
C GLU A 147 17.40 1.59 -3.50
N LEU A 148 16.21 2.08 -3.14
CA LEU A 148 15.41 2.96 -3.99
C LEU A 148 16.14 4.27 -4.29
N ARG A 149 16.91 4.81 -3.33
CA ARG A 149 17.76 5.99 -3.56
C ARG A 149 18.87 5.75 -4.57
N ARG A 150 19.31 4.51 -4.79
CA ARG A 150 20.34 4.17 -5.79
C ARG A 150 19.79 4.03 -7.20
N LEU A 151 18.48 3.78 -7.34
CA LEU A 151 17.82 3.60 -8.63
C LEU A 151 17.34 4.92 -9.26
N ARG A 152 17.38 6.03 -8.51
CA ARG A 152 16.85 7.34 -8.89
C ARG A 152 17.95 8.39 -9.00
#